data_AF-A0A0D3DHP3-F1
#
_entry.id   AF-A0A0D3DHP3-F1
#
_cell.length_a   1.000
_cell.length_b   1.000
_cell.length_c   1.000
_cell.angle_alpha   90.00
_cell.angle_beta   90.00
_cell.angle_gamma   90.00
#
_symmetry.space_group_name_H-M   'P 1'
#
loop_
_entity.id
_entity.type
_entity.pdbx_description
1 polymer ?
#
loop_
_entity_poly.entity_id
_entity_poly.type
_entity_poly.pdbx_seq_one_letter_code
_entity_poly.pdbx_strand_id
1 'polypeptide(L)'
;MVNDPPLLASGPFSATTVEILKPALASVEEVPAKYSTESYSVSDNGGDETDLPTTTTKIIVSLFCLISFYRYTDMHADYTGQGFDQLLDVINKIKNNPDDRRIIMSAWNPSDLKLMALPPCHMFAQFFVANGELSCQMYQRSADMGLGVPFNIASYSLLSCILAHVCDLVPGDFIHVIGDAHVYKNHVRPLQEQLENPPKPFPVLKINTEKKHIDSFVAADFELIGYDPHKKYI
;
A
#
# COMPACT_ATOMS: atom_id res chain seq x y z
N MET A 1 -11.36 17.77 43.89
CA MET A 1 -12.20 16.60 43.56
C MET A 1 -12.68 16.78 42.13
N VAL A 2 -11.91 16.29 41.19
CA VAL A 2 -12.28 16.21 39.76
C VAL A 2 -12.62 14.74 39.54
N ASN A 3 -13.83 14.47 39.08
CA ASN A 3 -14.29 13.11 38.82
C ASN A 3 -13.64 12.62 37.52
N ASP A 4 -12.81 11.58 37.63
CA ASP A 4 -12.31 10.84 36.48
C ASP A 4 -13.47 10.08 35.79
N PRO A 5 -13.57 10.08 34.46
CA PRO A 5 -14.51 9.22 33.74
C PRO A 5 -14.04 7.75 33.81
N PRO A 6 -14.97 6.78 33.79
CA PRO A 6 -14.64 5.38 34.06
C PRO A 6 -13.79 4.75 32.95
N LEU A 7 -12.78 4.00 33.38
CA LEU A 7 -11.99 3.04 32.60
C LEU A 7 -12.91 2.11 31.80
N LEU A 8 -12.92 2.28 30.48
CA LEU A 8 -13.45 1.26 29.58
C LEU A 8 -12.42 0.11 29.50
N ALA A 9 -12.90 -1.08 29.84
CA ALA A 9 -12.15 -2.31 29.88
C ALA A 9 -11.48 -2.62 28.53
N SER A 10 -10.20 -2.99 28.60
CA SER A 10 -9.41 -3.59 27.52
C SER A 10 -9.98 -4.97 27.16
N GLY A 11 -10.87 -5.02 26.17
CA GLY A 11 -11.23 -6.24 25.45
C GLY A 11 -10.32 -6.44 24.23
N PRO A 12 -10.21 -7.67 23.70
CA PRO A 12 -9.39 -7.92 22.52
C PRO A 12 -9.96 -7.15 21.32
N PHE A 13 -9.14 -6.31 20.71
CA PHE A 13 -9.50 -5.50 19.54
C PHE A 13 -9.94 -6.40 18.38
N SER A 14 -11.22 -6.33 18.04
CA SER A 14 -11.79 -6.88 16.81
C SER A 14 -11.68 -5.83 15.73
N ALA A 15 -10.53 -5.79 15.04
CA ALA A 15 -10.34 -4.98 13.85
C ALA A 15 -10.71 -5.82 12.61
N THR A 16 -11.66 -5.29 11.85
CA THR A 16 -12.25 -5.97 10.70
C THR A 16 -11.37 -5.76 9.46
N THR A 17 -10.42 -6.66 9.19
CA THR A 17 -9.55 -6.53 8.03
C THR A 17 -9.15 -7.89 7.45
N VAL A 18 -9.41 -8.08 6.15
CA VAL A 18 -8.77 -9.02 5.20
C VAL A 18 -9.60 -10.21 4.68
N GLU A 19 -10.52 -9.97 3.75
CA GLU A 19 -10.86 -11.01 2.74
C GLU A 19 -10.03 -10.87 1.45
N ILE A 20 -9.03 -9.97 1.37
CA ILE A 20 -8.57 -9.44 0.06
C ILE A 20 -7.03 -9.38 -0.12
N LEU A 21 -6.23 -10.17 0.59
CA LEU A 21 -4.77 -10.13 0.39
C LEU A 21 -4.27 -10.93 -0.84
N LYS A 22 -5.00 -11.94 -1.33
CA LYS A 22 -4.56 -12.70 -2.52
C LYS A 22 -4.52 -11.88 -3.81
N PRO A 23 -5.50 -11.02 -4.15
CA PRO A 23 -5.43 -10.25 -5.38
C PRO A 23 -4.30 -9.21 -5.37
N ALA A 24 -3.95 -8.64 -4.21
CA ALA A 24 -2.79 -7.76 -4.05
C ALA A 24 -1.46 -8.50 -4.26
N LEU A 25 -1.38 -9.78 -3.86
CA LEU A 25 -0.24 -10.65 -4.13
C LEU A 25 -0.25 -11.21 -5.58
N ALA A 26 -1.42 -11.49 -6.15
CA ALA A 26 -1.58 -11.95 -7.53
C ALA A 26 -1.28 -10.84 -8.57
N SER A 27 -1.52 -9.57 -8.24
CA SER A 27 -0.99 -8.45 -9.02
C SER A 27 0.55 -8.36 -9.01
N VAL A 28 1.20 -9.11 -8.12
CA VAL A 28 2.67 -9.32 -8.15
C VAL A 28 3.06 -10.48 -9.06
N GLU A 29 2.19 -11.48 -9.24
CA GLU A 29 2.46 -12.68 -10.05
C GLU A 29 2.00 -12.57 -11.52
N GLU A 30 0.98 -11.79 -11.87
CA GLU A 30 0.40 -11.71 -13.23
C GLU A 30 1.14 -10.78 -14.22
N VAL A 31 2.38 -10.38 -13.93
CA VAL A 31 3.22 -9.70 -14.95
C VAL A 31 3.79 -10.76 -15.89
N PRO A 32 3.41 -10.79 -17.18
CA PRO A 32 3.91 -11.79 -18.11
C PRO A 32 5.43 -11.73 -18.22
N ALA A 33 6.07 -12.89 -18.20
CA ALA A 33 7.51 -13.14 -18.36
C ALA A 33 8.14 -12.61 -19.67
N LYS A 34 7.45 -11.76 -20.44
CA LYS A 34 8.00 -11.03 -21.59
C LYS A 34 8.85 -9.81 -21.20
N TYR A 35 8.99 -9.53 -19.91
CA TYR A 35 9.89 -8.49 -19.39
C TYR A 35 11.19 -9.04 -18.81
N SER A 36 11.51 -10.32 -19.07
CA SER A 36 12.81 -10.91 -18.77
C SER A 36 13.47 -11.39 -20.07
N THR A 37 14.74 -11.00 -20.23
CA THR A 37 15.72 -11.43 -21.24
C THR A 37 15.59 -10.86 -22.65
N GLU A 38 16.40 -9.83 -22.94
CA GLU A 38 17.21 -9.84 -24.16
C GLU A 38 18.69 -9.72 -23.77
N SER A 39 19.46 -10.68 -24.25
CA SER A 39 20.89 -10.88 -24.03
C SER A 39 21.71 -9.74 -24.61
N TYR A 40 22.53 -9.09 -23.79
CA TYR A 40 23.68 -8.33 -24.28
C TYR A 40 24.98 -9.07 -23.97
N SER A 41 25.70 -9.37 -25.03
CA SER A 41 27.03 -9.96 -25.02
C SER A 41 28.01 -9.07 -24.26
N VAL A 42 28.71 -9.69 -23.30
CA VAL A 42 29.77 -9.10 -22.48
C VAL A 42 30.92 -8.64 -23.37
N SER A 43 31.20 -7.33 -23.37
CA SER A 43 32.55 -6.83 -23.58
C SER A 43 33.12 -6.45 -22.22
N ASP A 44 34.09 -7.26 -21.80
CA ASP A 44 34.86 -7.21 -20.57
C ASP A 44 35.46 -5.82 -20.33
N ASN A 45 35.07 -5.18 -19.22
CA ASN A 45 35.84 -4.14 -18.53
C ASN A 45 35.24 -3.94 -17.13
N GLY A 46 36.02 -4.33 -16.12
CA GLY A 46 35.63 -4.30 -14.71
C GLY A 46 35.18 -2.92 -14.23
N GLY A 47 34.01 -2.91 -13.58
CA GLY A 47 33.42 -1.78 -12.88
C GLY A 47 32.27 -2.30 -12.02
N ASP A 48 32.26 -1.89 -10.76
CA ASP A 48 31.38 -2.33 -9.67
C ASP A 48 29.89 -2.37 -10.08
N GLU A 49 29.25 -3.51 -9.82
CA GLU A 49 27.85 -3.82 -10.18
C GLU A 49 26.93 -3.05 -9.23
N THR A 50 26.56 -1.82 -9.60
CA THR A 50 25.62 -1.01 -8.82
C THR A 50 24.20 -1.49 -9.04
N ASP A 51 23.64 -2.08 -7.99
CA ASP A 51 22.28 -2.58 -7.85
C ASP A 51 21.21 -1.64 -8.43
N LEU A 52 20.58 -2.07 -9.53
CA LEU A 52 19.31 -1.54 -10.01
C LEU A 52 18.16 -2.30 -9.33
N PRO A 53 17.25 -1.65 -8.56
CA PRO A 53 16.24 -2.35 -7.79
C PRO A 53 15.16 -3.00 -8.67
N THR A 54 14.95 -4.30 -8.44
CA THR A 54 14.03 -5.15 -9.19
C THR A 54 12.58 -5.13 -8.64
N THR A 55 11.69 -4.62 -9.49
CA THR A 55 10.32 -5.09 -9.80
C THR A 55 9.19 -5.13 -8.76
N THR A 56 9.39 -5.22 -7.44
CA THR A 56 8.21 -5.33 -6.53
C THR A 56 7.86 -4.03 -5.79
N THR A 57 8.84 -3.19 -5.47
CA THR A 57 8.56 -1.79 -5.09
C THR A 57 7.80 -1.08 -6.19
N LYS A 58 8.07 -1.43 -7.46
CA LYS A 58 7.33 -0.92 -8.62
C LYS A 58 5.85 -1.30 -8.64
N ILE A 59 5.33 -2.27 -7.88
CA ILE A 59 3.89 -2.59 -7.93
C ILE A 59 3.08 -1.73 -6.96
N ILE A 60 3.63 -1.46 -5.78
CA ILE A 60 3.10 -0.41 -4.92
C ILE A 60 3.36 0.95 -5.60
N VAL A 61 4.55 1.16 -6.17
CA VAL A 61 4.96 2.43 -6.81
C VAL A 61 4.40 2.66 -8.21
N SER A 62 3.86 1.66 -8.93
CA SER A 62 3.18 1.87 -10.22
C SER A 62 1.80 2.54 -10.02
N LEU A 63 1.22 2.43 -8.82
CA LEU A 63 0.14 3.35 -8.39
C LEU A 63 0.65 4.74 -8.01
N PHE A 64 1.97 4.92 -7.81
CA PHE A 64 2.61 6.10 -7.21
C PHE A 64 3.69 6.77 -8.08
N CYS A 65 3.63 6.62 -9.41
CA CYS A 65 4.54 7.33 -10.32
C CYS A 65 4.44 8.88 -10.21
N LEU A 66 3.53 9.41 -9.39
CA LEU A 66 3.18 10.84 -9.27
C LEU A 66 3.38 11.40 -7.85
N ILE A 67 4.03 10.65 -6.96
CA ILE A 67 4.32 11.12 -5.60
C ILE A 67 5.60 11.95 -5.55
N SER A 68 6.49 11.84 -6.53
CA SER A 68 7.63 12.73 -6.62
C SER A 68 7.24 13.95 -7.47
N PHE A 69 7.20 15.14 -6.86
CA PHE A 69 6.88 16.40 -7.55
C PHE A 69 8.04 16.82 -8.47
N TYR A 70 8.25 16.09 -9.57
CA TYR A 70 9.20 16.42 -10.63
C TYR A 70 8.46 16.80 -11.92
N ARG A 71 9.18 17.38 -12.88
CA ARG A 71 8.63 17.67 -14.21
C ARG A 71 8.61 16.39 -15.05
N TYR A 72 7.43 15.79 -15.22
CA TYR A 72 7.27 14.59 -16.03
C TYR A 72 7.57 14.85 -17.52
N THR A 73 8.27 13.90 -18.16
CA THR A 73 8.48 13.87 -19.62
C THR A 73 7.87 12.62 -20.24
N ASP A 74 8.39 11.45 -19.90
CA ASP A 74 7.94 10.14 -20.38
C ASP A 74 8.32 9.02 -19.40
N MET A 75 7.87 7.79 -19.66
CA MET A 75 8.05 6.65 -18.76
C MET A 75 9.44 6.01 -18.79
N HIS A 76 10.31 6.41 -19.72
CA HIS A 76 11.66 5.86 -19.91
C HIS A 76 12.76 6.81 -19.40
N ALA A 77 12.41 8.06 -19.09
CA ALA A 77 13.33 9.04 -18.52
C ALA A 77 13.85 8.62 -17.14
N ASP A 78 15.08 9.04 -16.83
CA ASP A 78 15.68 8.89 -15.50
C ASP A 78 15.26 10.06 -14.59
N TYR A 79 14.55 9.73 -13.53
CA TYR A 79 14.08 10.68 -12.52
C TYR A 79 14.90 10.64 -11.22
N THR A 80 16.04 9.96 -11.22
CA THR A 80 16.91 9.86 -10.04
C THR A 80 17.31 11.26 -9.54
N GLY A 81 17.05 11.52 -8.25
CA GLY A 81 17.33 12.81 -7.61
C GLY A 81 16.41 13.96 -8.05
N GLN A 82 15.35 13.69 -8.83
CA GLN A 82 14.39 14.70 -9.25
C GLN A 82 13.13 14.69 -8.38
N GLY A 83 12.58 15.88 -8.15
CA GLY A 83 11.37 16.06 -7.35
C GLY A 83 11.61 15.85 -5.86
N PHE A 84 10.53 15.50 -5.14
CA PHE A 84 10.56 15.27 -3.70
C PHE A 84 10.12 13.85 -3.38
N ASP A 85 11.04 13.05 -2.86
CA ASP A 85 10.75 11.67 -2.45
C ASP A 85 9.97 11.65 -1.12
N GLN A 86 8.64 11.68 -1.23
CA GLN A 86 7.75 11.67 -0.06
C GLN A 86 7.86 10.35 0.71
N LEU A 87 8.15 9.22 0.06
CA LEU A 87 8.23 7.92 0.74
C LEU A 87 9.45 7.87 1.65
N LEU A 88 10.60 8.33 1.15
CA LEU A 88 11.81 8.46 1.95
C LEU A 88 11.62 9.48 3.09
N ASP A 89 10.97 10.62 2.84
CA ASP A 89 10.65 11.62 3.88
C ASP A 89 9.73 11.02 4.97
N VAL A 90 8.70 10.26 4.59
CA VAL A 90 7.83 9.55 5.53
C VAL A 90 8.63 8.58 6.40
N ILE A 91 9.46 7.73 5.80
CA ILE A 91 10.30 6.77 6.55
C ILE A 91 11.24 7.52 7.50
N ASN A 92 11.87 8.60 7.03
CA ASN A 92 12.77 9.40 7.85
C ASN A 92 12.05 10.05 9.03
N LYS A 93 10.84 10.60 8.83
CA LYS A 93 10.04 11.19 9.91
C LYS A 93 9.56 10.13 10.90
N ILE A 94 9.09 8.98 10.43
CA ILE A 94 8.69 7.87 11.31
C ILE A 94 9.85 7.46 12.23
N LYS A 95 11.07 7.36 11.69
CA LYS A 95 12.25 6.93 12.46
C LYS A 95 12.79 8.00 13.41
N ASN A 96 12.82 9.26 12.97
CA ASN A 96 13.58 10.32 13.65
C ASN A 96 12.72 11.39 14.32
N ASN A 97 11.44 11.49 13.96
CA ASN A 97 10.49 12.47 14.50
C ASN A 97 9.06 11.88 14.55
N PRO A 98 8.84 10.74 15.26
CA PRO A 98 7.61 9.95 15.19
C PRO A 98 6.34 10.68 15.66
N ASP A 99 6.48 11.72 16.49
CA ASP A 99 5.38 12.55 16.98
C ASP A 99 5.01 13.69 16.01
N ASP A 100 5.69 13.78 14.86
CA ASP A 100 5.35 14.72 13.80
C ASP A 100 3.92 14.49 13.30
N ARG A 101 3.13 15.56 13.25
CA ARG A 101 1.76 15.52 12.73
C ARG A 101 1.71 15.72 11.22
N ARG A 102 2.86 15.75 10.55
CA ARG A 102 3.05 16.03 9.11
C ARG A 102 3.72 14.88 8.38
N ILE A 103 3.57 13.65 8.88
CA ILE A 103 3.98 12.43 8.19
C ILE A 103 2.88 12.11 7.17
N ILE A 104 2.97 12.71 5.98
CA ILE A 104 1.94 12.67 4.95
C ILE A 104 2.58 12.32 3.62
N MET A 105 1.90 11.49 2.85
CA MET A 105 2.21 11.14 1.48
C MET A 105 1.00 11.46 0.60
N SER A 106 1.16 12.26 -0.46
CA SER A 106 0.08 12.68 -1.36
C SER A 106 0.37 12.32 -2.81
N ALA A 107 -0.60 11.70 -3.48
CA ALA A 107 -0.61 11.49 -4.92
C ALA A 107 -1.37 12.61 -5.67
N TRP A 108 -2.11 13.46 -4.94
CA TRP A 108 -2.89 14.54 -5.55
C TRP A 108 -2.02 15.75 -5.87
N ASN A 109 -1.54 15.84 -7.11
CA ASN A 109 -0.77 16.95 -7.63
C ASN A 109 -1.59 17.77 -8.65
N PRO A 110 -2.16 18.93 -8.28
CA PRO A 110 -3.01 19.74 -9.15
C PRO A 110 -2.36 20.17 -10.47
N SER A 111 -1.05 20.43 -10.47
CA SER A 111 -0.31 20.87 -11.66
C SER A 111 -0.24 19.78 -12.73
N ASP A 112 -0.22 18.51 -12.31
CA ASP A 112 0.00 17.37 -13.20
C ASP A 112 -1.27 16.57 -13.49
N LEU A 113 -2.43 16.91 -12.89
CA LEU A 113 -3.69 16.18 -13.09
C LEU A 113 -4.06 15.97 -14.57
N LYS A 114 -3.69 16.92 -15.45
CA LYS A 114 -3.97 16.85 -16.89
C LYS A 114 -3.00 15.96 -17.66
N LEU A 115 -1.86 15.61 -17.06
CA LEU A 115 -0.86 14.71 -17.63
C LEU A 115 -1.17 13.24 -17.29
N MET A 116 -1.96 13.00 -16.24
CA MET A 116 -2.31 11.67 -15.77
C MET A 116 -3.36 11.03 -16.68
N ALA A 117 -3.23 9.71 -16.92
CA ALA A 117 -4.25 8.95 -17.64
C ALA A 117 -5.61 9.05 -16.94
N LEU A 118 -5.61 8.97 -15.60
CA LEU A 118 -6.76 9.24 -14.74
C LEU A 118 -6.26 9.88 -13.43
N PRO A 119 -6.98 10.88 -12.87
CA PRO A 119 -6.66 11.42 -11.55
C PRO A 119 -6.70 10.33 -10.46
N PRO A 120 -5.78 10.34 -9.47
CA PRO A 120 -5.69 9.28 -8.48
C PRO A 120 -6.95 9.22 -7.62
N CYS A 121 -7.43 8.01 -7.34
CA CYS A 121 -8.56 7.79 -6.45
C CYS A 121 -8.13 7.90 -4.97
N HIS A 122 -6.93 7.41 -4.62
CA HIS A 122 -6.33 7.56 -3.30
C HIS A 122 -5.55 8.88 -3.29
N MET A 123 -6.06 9.89 -2.59
CA MET A 123 -5.47 11.23 -2.68
C MET A 123 -4.22 11.35 -1.82
N PHE A 124 -4.31 10.96 -0.56
CA PHE A 124 -3.21 11.04 0.40
C PHE A 124 -3.36 9.99 1.50
N ALA A 125 -2.24 9.68 2.13
CA ALA A 125 -2.13 8.91 3.36
C ALA A 125 -1.40 9.72 4.42
N GLN A 126 -1.89 9.67 5.66
CA GLN A 126 -1.25 10.23 6.84
C GLN A 126 -0.87 9.10 7.79
N PHE A 127 0.33 9.18 8.35
CA PHE A 127 0.85 8.19 9.27
C PHE A 127 0.92 8.75 10.69
N PHE A 128 0.76 7.87 11.66
CA PHE A 128 0.78 8.21 13.08
C PHE A 128 1.51 7.13 13.86
N VAL A 129 2.44 7.54 14.73
CA VAL A 129 3.20 6.62 15.59
C VAL A 129 2.81 6.85 17.03
N ALA A 130 2.41 5.78 17.72
CA ALA A 130 2.19 5.80 19.16
C ALA A 130 2.46 4.41 19.75
N ASN A 131 3.05 4.36 20.95
CA ASN A 131 3.29 3.11 21.69
C ASN A 131 4.06 2.02 20.90
N GLY A 132 4.93 2.42 19.97
CA GLY A 132 5.65 1.47 19.11
C GLY A 132 4.83 0.91 17.94
N GLU A 133 3.64 1.46 17.69
CA GLU A 133 2.75 1.08 16.60
C GLU A 133 2.69 2.18 15.52
N LEU A 134 2.63 1.78 14.25
CA LEU A 134 2.42 2.66 13.10
C LEU A 134 1.00 2.49 12.56
N SER A 135 0.17 3.52 12.68
CA SER A 135 -1.16 3.59 12.07
C SER A 135 -1.11 4.40 10.77
N CYS A 136 -2.04 4.11 9.86
CA CYS A 136 -2.16 4.75 8.55
C CYS A 136 -3.61 5.15 8.27
N GLN A 137 -3.85 6.42 8.00
CA GLN A 137 -5.12 6.92 7.49
C GLN A 137 -5.00 7.24 6.01
N MET A 138 -5.83 6.63 5.16
CA MET A 138 -5.89 6.93 3.72
C MET A 138 -7.22 7.58 3.35
N TYR A 139 -7.17 8.67 2.59
CA TYR A 139 -8.36 9.31 2.01
C TYR A 139 -8.53 8.94 0.54
N GLN A 140 -9.66 8.32 0.21
CA GLN A 140 -10.05 7.94 -1.14
C GLN A 140 -11.22 8.80 -1.62
N ARG A 141 -11.01 9.62 -2.65
CA ARG A 141 -12.06 10.52 -3.17
C ARG A 141 -13.22 9.81 -3.86
N SER A 142 -12.97 8.62 -4.41
CA SER A 142 -13.91 7.88 -5.24
C SER A 142 -13.64 6.38 -5.09
N ALA A 143 -14.66 5.66 -4.65
CA ALA A 143 -14.53 4.31 -4.12
C ALA A 143 -15.63 3.41 -4.70
N ASP A 144 -15.24 2.56 -5.66
CA ASP A 144 -16.07 1.44 -6.10
C ASP A 144 -16.08 0.38 -5.00
N MET A 145 -17.22 0.25 -4.32
CA MET A 145 -17.38 -0.66 -3.20
C MET A 145 -17.33 -2.14 -3.62
N GLY A 146 -17.60 -2.45 -4.90
CA GLY A 146 -17.66 -3.83 -5.39
C GLY A 146 -16.33 -4.40 -5.82
N LEU A 147 -15.52 -3.61 -6.54
CA LEU A 147 -14.20 -4.05 -7.01
C LEU A 147 -13.07 -3.26 -6.37
N GLY A 148 -13.07 -1.93 -6.44
CA GLY A 148 -11.91 -1.12 -6.05
C GLY A 148 -11.56 -1.20 -4.56
N VAL A 149 -12.53 -0.91 -3.68
CA VAL A 149 -12.32 -0.80 -2.22
C VAL A 149 -11.70 -2.06 -1.62
N PRO A 150 -12.17 -3.28 -1.94
CA PRO A 150 -11.52 -4.50 -1.49
C PRO A 150 -9.99 -4.50 -1.70
N PHE A 151 -9.53 -4.20 -2.91
CA PHE A 151 -8.11 -4.16 -3.23
C PHE A 151 -7.40 -3.02 -2.51
N ASN A 152 -8.06 -1.86 -2.38
CA ASN A 152 -7.46 -0.69 -1.76
C ASN A 152 -7.19 -0.89 -0.26
N ILE A 153 -8.09 -1.59 0.44
CA ILE A 153 -7.88 -1.99 1.83
C ILE A 153 -6.62 -2.86 1.95
N ALA A 154 -6.49 -3.87 1.09
CA ALA A 154 -5.35 -4.78 1.10
C ALA A 154 -4.03 -4.06 0.77
N SER A 155 -4.01 -3.20 -0.25
CA SER A 155 -2.82 -2.47 -0.68
C SER A 155 -2.28 -1.53 0.40
N TYR A 156 -3.14 -0.72 1.02
CA TYR A 156 -2.69 0.22 2.06
C TYR A 156 -2.43 -0.46 3.41
N SER A 157 -3.11 -1.57 3.72
CA SER A 157 -2.76 -2.40 4.87
C SER A 157 -1.35 -2.99 4.69
N LEU A 158 -1.05 -3.54 3.51
CA LEU A 158 0.27 -4.07 3.19
C LEU A 158 1.35 -2.98 3.26
N LEU A 159 1.12 -1.80 2.67
CA LEU A 159 2.05 -0.67 2.78
C LEU A 159 2.30 -0.28 4.24
N SER A 160 1.26 -0.23 5.07
CA SER A 160 1.38 0.09 6.49
C SER A 160 2.23 -0.95 7.22
N CYS A 161 2.02 -2.23 6.94
CA CYS A 161 2.82 -3.31 7.51
C CYS A 161 4.29 -3.24 7.08
N ILE A 162 4.56 -2.95 5.81
CA ILE A 162 5.94 -2.81 5.30
C ILE A 162 6.62 -1.60 5.95
N LEU A 163 5.94 -0.46 6.02
CA LEU A 163 6.48 0.76 6.65
C LEU A 163 6.76 0.55 8.14
N ALA A 164 5.85 -0.11 8.86
CA ALA A 164 6.06 -0.46 10.25
C ALA A 164 7.31 -1.34 10.40
N HIS A 165 7.41 -2.40 9.57
CA HIS A 165 8.52 -3.33 9.59
C HIS A 165 9.89 -2.68 9.32
N VAL A 166 10.02 -1.86 8.27
CA VAL A 166 11.30 -1.19 7.95
C VAL A 166 11.66 -0.06 8.94
N CYS A 167 10.71 0.33 9.79
CA CYS A 167 10.90 1.31 10.86
C CYS A 167 11.01 0.66 12.25
N ASP A 168 11.10 -0.68 12.32
CA ASP A 168 11.15 -1.44 13.57
C ASP A 168 9.97 -1.14 14.52
N LEU A 169 8.78 -0.96 13.93
CA LEU A 169 7.49 -0.76 14.60
C LEU A 169 6.54 -1.93 14.34
N VAL A 170 5.48 -2.02 15.12
CA VAL A 170 4.38 -2.95 14.91
C VAL A 170 3.29 -2.27 14.07
N PRO A 171 2.60 -2.97 13.15
CA PRO A 171 1.46 -2.39 12.45
C PRO A 171 0.32 -2.07 13.43
N GLY A 172 -0.18 -0.83 13.39
CA GLY A 172 -1.36 -0.38 14.12
C GLY A 172 -2.61 -0.38 13.25
N ASP A 173 -3.46 0.64 13.40
CA ASP A 173 -4.72 0.73 12.67
C ASP A 173 -4.54 1.20 11.22
N PHE A 174 -5.28 0.57 10.32
CA PHE A 174 -5.53 1.12 8.99
C PHE A 174 -6.93 1.77 8.96
N ILE A 175 -6.96 3.10 8.76
CA ILE A 175 -8.17 3.91 8.72
C ILE A 175 -8.45 4.32 7.28
N HIS A 176 -9.52 3.79 6.69
CA HIS A 176 -9.93 4.11 5.33
C HIS A 176 -11.06 5.15 5.32
N VAL A 177 -10.74 6.37 4.92
CA VAL A 177 -11.71 7.46 4.76
C VAL A 177 -12.15 7.53 3.31
N ILE A 178 -13.46 7.46 3.08
CA ILE A 178 -14.04 7.43 1.74
C ILE A 178 -14.87 8.70 1.50
N GLY A 179 -14.62 9.36 0.38
CA GLY A 179 -15.44 10.46 -0.14
C GLY A 179 -16.70 9.93 -0.84
N ASP A 180 -16.66 9.83 -2.17
CA ASP A 180 -17.76 9.23 -2.94
C ASP A 180 -17.67 7.70 -2.90
N ALA A 181 -18.50 7.08 -2.06
CA ALA A 181 -18.73 5.64 -2.03
C ALA A 181 -19.89 5.26 -2.96
N HIS A 182 -19.62 4.40 -3.94
CA HIS A 182 -20.62 4.01 -4.92
C HIS A 182 -20.57 2.53 -5.29
N VAL A 183 -21.70 2.03 -5.78
CA VAL A 183 -21.86 0.68 -6.33
C VAL A 183 -22.30 0.83 -7.78
N TYR A 184 -21.55 0.25 -8.72
CA TYR A 184 -21.99 0.17 -10.11
C TYR A 184 -23.23 -0.71 -10.24
N LYS A 185 -24.16 -0.34 -11.13
CA LYS A 185 -25.43 -1.06 -11.30
C LYS A 185 -25.25 -2.55 -11.62
N ASN A 186 -24.22 -2.91 -12.39
CA ASN A 186 -23.87 -4.28 -12.72
C ASN A 186 -23.26 -5.05 -11.54
N HIS A 187 -22.84 -4.39 -10.46
CA HIS A 187 -22.31 -5.04 -9.25
C HIS A 187 -23.39 -5.31 -8.19
N VAL A 188 -24.59 -4.73 -8.32
CA VAL A 188 -25.64 -4.85 -7.28
C VAL A 188 -26.00 -6.30 -6.97
N ARG A 189 -26.30 -7.11 -8.00
CA ARG A 189 -26.67 -8.51 -7.80
C ARG A 189 -25.50 -9.34 -7.22
N PRO A 190 -24.29 -9.32 -7.79
CA PRO A 190 -23.14 -10.01 -7.20
C PRO A 190 -22.89 -9.62 -5.73
N LEU A 191 -23.03 -8.35 -5.38
CA LEU A 191 -22.85 -7.89 -4.00
C LEU A 191 -23.95 -8.37 -3.06
N GLN A 192 -25.20 -8.45 -3.53
CA GLN A 192 -26.27 -9.05 -2.73
C GLN A 192 -25.98 -10.52 -2.41
N GLU A 193 -25.50 -11.30 -3.39
CA GLU A 193 -25.08 -12.69 -3.18
C GLU A 193 -23.87 -12.79 -2.23
N GLN A 194 -22.93 -11.83 -2.30
CA GLN A 194 -21.79 -11.77 -1.38
C GLN A 194 -22.25 -11.51 0.07
N LEU A 195 -23.20 -10.60 0.27
CA LEU A 195 -23.74 -10.22 1.59
C LEU A 195 -24.47 -11.36 2.32
N GLU A 196 -24.88 -12.41 1.61
CA GLU A 196 -25.48 -13.62 2.21
C GLU A 196 -24.45 -14.49 2.95
N ASN A 197 -23.15 -14.29 2.71
CA ASN A 197 -22.11 -15.10 3.32
C ASN A 197 -21.63 -14.47 4.64
N PRO A 198 -21.64 -15.21 5.77
CA PRO A 198 -21.08 -14.70 7.01
C PRO A 198 -19.55 -14.51 6.86
N PRO A 199 -18.96 -13.44 7.42
CA PRO A 199 -17.51 -13.26 7.44
C PRO A 199 -16.81 -14.45 8.10
N LYS A 200 -15.70 -14.88 7.51
CA LYS A 200 -14.80 -15.88 8.09
C LYS A 200 -13.65 -15.20 8.86
N PRO A 201 -12.91 -15.93 9.70
CA PRO A 201 -11.71 -15.40 10.34
C PRO A 201 -10.73 -14.84 9.30
N PHE A 202 -10.12 -13.71 9.62
CA PHE A 202 -9.15 -13.08 8.75
C PHE A 202 -7.82 -13.85 8.73
N PRO A 203 -7.13 -13.87 7.57
CA PRO A 203 -5.80 -14.42 7.47
C PRO A 203 -4.77 -13.54 8.21
N VAL A 204 -3.60 -14.11 8.41
CA VAL A 204 -2.43 -13.40 8.95
C VAL A 204 -1.43 -13.18 7.83
N LEU A 205 -0.99 -11.93 7.66
CA LEU A 205 0.13 -11.59 6.79
C LEU A 205 1.45 -11.82 7.54
N LYS A 206 2.35 -12.60 6.94
CA LYS A 206 3.72 -12.77 7.39
C LYS A 206 4.67 -12.13 6.39
N ILE A 207 5.65 -11.39 6.92
CA ILE A 207 6.65 -10.65 6.15
C ILE A 207 8.03 -11.26 6.43
N ASN A 208 8.88 -11.35 5.41
CA ASN A 208 10.28 -11.75 5.56
C ASN A 208 11.04 -10.78 6.48
N THR A 209 11.51 -11.28 7.61
CA THR A 209 12.14 -10.47 8.66
C THR A 209 13.50 -9.89 8.28
N GLU A 210 14.18 -10.50 7.31
CA GLU A 210 15.52 -10.10 6.86
C GLU A 210 15.50 -8.84 6.00
N LYS A 211 14.34 -8.46 5.46
CA LYS A 211 14.20 -7.29 4.59
C LYS A 211 14.16 -6.01 5.42
N LYS A 212 15.15 -5.13 5.25
CA LYS A 212 15.26 -3.88 6.04
C LYS A 212 15.07 -2.61 5.23
N HIS A 213 15.03 -2.72 3.91
CA HIS A 213 14.89 -1.59 2.99
C HIS A 213 13.56 -1.68 2.24
N ILE A 214 12.86 -0.54 2.14
CA ILE A 214 11.56 -0.45 1.47
C ILE A 214 11.63 -0.93 0.01
N ASP A 215 12.77 -0.70 -0.66
CA ASP A 215 12.96 -1.07 -2.06
C ASP A 215 13.35 -2.53 -2.30
N SER A 216 13.60 -3.29 -1.23
CA SER A 216 14.18 -4.64 -1.30
C SER A 216 13.14 -5.77 -1.34
N PHE A 217 11.87 -5.46 -1.06
CA PHE A 217 10.81 -6.45 -0.97
C PHE A 217 10.51 -7.06 -2.34
N VAL A 218 10.12 -8.34 -2.35
CA VAL A 218 9.56 -9.06 -3.50
C VAL A 218 8.30 -9.85 -3.11
N ALA A 219 7.52 -10.34 -4.09
CA ALA A 219 6.29 -11.12 -3.83
C ALA A 219 6.50 -12.25 -2.81
N ALA A 220 7.60 -12.99 -2.99
CA ALA A 220 7.96 -14.13 -2.18
C ALA A 220 8.30 -13.78 -0.72
N ASP A 221 8.46 -12.49 -0.39
CA ASP A 221 8.66 -12.04 0.99
C ASP A 221 7.35 -11.95 1.79
N PHE A 222 6.21 -12.20 1.16
CA PHE A 222 4.89 -12.11 1.78
C PHE A 222 4.18 -13.47 1.73
N GLU A 223 3.71 -13.92 2.89
CA GLU A 223 2.94 -15.15 3.04
C GLU A 223 1.61 -14.83 3.71
N LEU A 224 0.52 -15.35 3.16
CA LEU A 224 -0.82 -15.18 3.70
C LEU A 224 -1.32 -16.48 4.33
N ILE A 225 -1.29 -16.53 5.66
CA ILE A 225 -1.60 -17.73 6.45
C ILE A 225 -3.08 -17.74 6.82
N GLY A 226 -3.76 -18.86 6.61
CA GLY A 226 -5.17 -19.02 7.01
C GLY A 226 -6.17 -18.33 6.08
N TYR A 227 -5.79 -18.03 4.83
CA TYR A 227 -6.71 -17.45 3.86
C TYR A 227 -7.70 -18.47 3.32
N ASP A 228 -8.92 -18.45 3.85
CA ASP A 228 -10.04 -19.29 3.46
C ASP A 228 -11.24 -18.43 3.01
N PRO A 229 -11.20 -17.82 1.80
CA PRO A 229 -12.29 -16.96 1.33
C PRO A 229 -13.55 -17.77 0.98
N HIS A 230 -14.67 -17.08 0.79
CA HIS A 230 -15.82 -17.65 0.07
C HIS A 230 -15.51 -17.85 -1.43
N LYS A 231 -16.50 -18.34 -2.19
CA LYS A 231 -16.37 -18.47 -3.65
C LYS A 231 -16.10 -17.12 -4.30
N LYS A 232 -15.46 -17.14 -5.47
CA LYS A 232 -15.26 -15.93 -6.28
C LYS A 232 -16.59 -15.47 -6.88
N TYR A 233 -16.88 -14.18 -6.76
CA TYR A 233 -18.01 -13.51 -7.41
C TYR A 233 -17.46 -12.69 -8.59
N ILE A 234 -17.83 -13.06 -9.82
CA ILE A 234 -17.61 -12.27 -11.04
C ILE A 234 -18.88 -12.34 -11.88
#